data_AF-R1DRM3-F1
#
_entry.id   AF-R1DRM3-F1
#
_cell.length_a   1.000
_cell.length_b   1.000
_cell.length_c   1.000
_cell.angle_alpha   90.00
_cell.angle_beta   90.00
_cell.angle_gamma   90.00
#
_symmetry.space_group_name_H-M   'P 1'
#
loop_
_entity.id
_entity.type
_entity.pdbx_description
1 polymer ?
#
loop_
_entity_poly.entity_id
_entity_poly.type
_entity_poly.pdbx_seq_one_letter_code
_entity_poly.pdbx_strand_id
1 'polypeptide(L)'
;MGVLPPRSAHALPEPLAQLMTDPGFEIADFYPEDFALDLNGKKRGSSTPWESACASSPRTSAGRNSVGEPVLFLSDAHPLCAPLVGSYGPPPAPLVLTSCTEHSASVAGTLTPLPGAPLPGGLCEPPPFRGIEVALRPFTTSAAGTTFTLPPPAKHVPQLLPGLVPPSPLLGACDAPCESKRYLLAGGVEVDDRTKTWCVRDARLAAGPGGSSDANRSAADLLRQQLMRR
;
A
#
# COMPACT_ATOMS: atom_id res chain seq x y z
N MET A 1 0.10 -10.55 19.73
CA MET A 1 0.37 -11.99 20.00
C MET A 1 0.19 -12.85 18.77
N GLY A 2 -0.96 -12.82 18.07
CA GLY A 2 -1.22 -13.71 16.92
C GLY A 2 -0.40 -13.52 15.62
N VAL A 3 0.79 -12.91 15.69
CA VAL A 3 1.74 -12.77 14.57
C VAL A 3 3.17 -13.16 15.00
N LEU A 4 3.52 -12.93 16.26
CA LEU A 4 4.88 -13.17 16.74
C LEU A 4 5.05 -14.65 17.09
N PRO A 5 6.21 -15.28 16.81
CA PRO A 5 6.56 -16.58 17.36
C PRO A 5 7.10 -16.46 18.81
N PRO A 6 7.19 -17.55 19.58
CA PRO A 6 7.74 -17.55 20.95
C PRO A 6 9.13 -16.93 21.07
N ARG A 7 9.99 -17.14 20.07
CA ARG A 7 11.33 -16.52 20.01
C ARG A 7 11.29 -14.98 20.05
N SER A 8 10.18 -14.38 19.63
CA SER A 8 9.96 -12.93 19.63
C SER A 8 9.06 -12.46 20.78
N ALA A 9 8.80 -13.30 21.80
CA ALA A 9 7.95 -12.96 22.94
C ALA A 9 8.48 -11.78 23.78
N HIS A 10 9.79 -11.49 23.71
CA HIS A 10 10.43 -10.33 24.35
C HIS A 10 9.85 -8.97 23.89
N ALA A 11 9.15 -8.91 22.75
CA ALA A 11 8.47 -7.72 22.27
C ALA A 11 7.13 -7.45 22.97
N LEU A 12 6.64 -8.39 23.78
CA LEU A 12 5.39 -8.29 24.52
C LEU A 12 5.66 -7.99 26.01
N PRO A 13 4.66 -7.44 26.73
CA PRO A 13 4.68 -7.42 28.19
C PRO A 13 4.86 -8.84 28.76
N GLU A 14 5.59 -8.96 29.86
CA GLU A 14 5.96 -10.24 30.49
C GLU A 14 4.77 -11.21 30.70
N PRO A 15 3.58 -10.80 31.18
CA PRO A 15 2.45 -11.72 31.34
C PRO A 15 1.94 -12.30 30.01
N LEU A 16 2.06 -11.55 28.92
CA LEU A 16 1.64 -12.00 27.58
C LEU A 16 2.73 -12.84 26.90
N ALA A 17 3.98 -12.63 27.25
CA ALA A 17 5.09 -13.43 26.77
C ALA A 17 5.01 -14.88 27.30
N GLN A 18 4.67 -15.06 28.59
CA GLN A 18 4.53 -16.38 29.23
C GLN A 18 3.50 -17.27 28.52
N LEU A 19 2.40 -16.68 28.05
CA LEU A 19 1.34 -17.40 27.33
C LEU A 19 1.82 -18.07 26.03
N MET A 20 2.94 -17.63 25.46
CA MET A 20 3.50 -18.20 24.22
C MET A 20 4.58 -19.26 24.49
N THR A 21 5.16 -19.27 25.70
CA THR A 21 6.33 -20.09 26.03
C THR A 21 6.01 -21.22 26.99
N ASP A 22 5.00 -21.06 27.85
CA ASP A 22 4.62 -22.04 28.84
C ASP A 22 3.57 -23.00 28.25
N PRO A 23 3.88 -24.31 28.14
CA PRO A 23 2.96 -25.31 27.59
C PRO A 23 1.74 -25.57 28.48
N GLY A 24 1.71 -25.05 29.71
CA GLY A 24 0.58 -25.16 30.64
C GLY A 24 -0.63 -24.29 30.28
N PHE A 25 -0.50 -23.38 29.31
CA PHE A 25 -1.59 -22.50 28.88
C PHE A 25 -2.37 -23.06 27.68
N GLU A 26 -3.68 -22.80 27.65
CA GLU A 26 -4.62 -23.26 26.60
C GLU A 26 -4.25 -22.81 25.18
N ILE A 27 -3.40 -21.80 25.04
CA ILE A 27 -3.00 -21.25 23.73
C ILE A 27 -1.64 -21.75 23.23
N ALA A 28 -0.99 -22.67 23.94
CA ALA A 28 0.34 -23.17 23.58
C ALA A 28 0.37 -23.83 22.19
N ASP A 29 -0.71 -24.52 21.80
CA ASP A 29 -0.84 -25.21 20.51
C ASP A 29 -0.75 -24.26 19.30
N PHE A 30 -1.01 -22.96 19.50
CA PHE A 30 -0.90 -21.94 18.44
C PHE A 30 0.55 -21.53 18.16
N TYR A 31 1.51 -21.94 19.00
CA TYR A 31 2.90 -21.52 18.91
C TYR A 31 3.88 -22.69 18.84
N PRO A 32 3.77 -23.58 17.83
CA PRO A 32 4.73 -24.65 17.65
C PRO A 32 6.13 -24.11 17.36
N GLU A 33 7.17 -24.76 17.90
CA GLU A 33 8.57 -24.42 17.58
C GLU A 33 8.90 -24.76 16.12
N ASP A 34 8.39 -25.90 15.64
CA ASP A 34 8.58 -26.39 14.27
C ASP A 34 7.22 -26.68 13.63
N PHE A 35 7.05 -26.29 12.36
CA PHE A 35 5.85 -26.60 11.58
C PHE A 35 6.23 -27.14 10.19
N ALA A 36 5.42 -28.07 9.68
CA ALA A 36 5.64 -28.67 8.37
C ALA A 36 5.35 -27.65 7.25
N LEU A 37 6.30 -27.51 6.33
CA LEU A 37 6.17 -26.63 5.17
C LEU A 37 5.64 -27.41 3.96
N ASP A 38 4.35 -27.28 3.66
CA ASP A 38 3.84 -27.78 2.37
C ASP A 38 4.17 -26.78 1.26
N LEU A 39 5.00 -27.23 0.32
CA LEU A 39 5.38 -26.44 -0.83
C LEU A 39 4.30 -26.48 -1.93
N ASN A 40 3.44 -27.50 -1.99
CA ASN A 40 2.39 -27.68 -3.01
C ASN A 40 2.79 -27.18 -4.43
N GLY A 41 3.97 -27.60 -4.90
CA GLY A 41 4.52 -27.23 -6.22
C GLY A 41 5.13 -25.81 -6.32
N LYS A 42 5.08 -25.00 -5.27
CA LYS A 42 5.71 -23.67 -5.20
C LYS A 42 7.17 -23.79 -4.76
N LYS A 43 8.04 -22.98 -5.38
CA LYS A 43 9.47 -22.90 -5.03
C LYS A 43 9.72 -22.34 -3.61
N ARG A 44 8.73 -21.66 -3.03
CA ARG A 44 8.72 -21.15 -1.65
C ARG A 44 7.30 -21.29 -1.10
N GLY A 45 7.17 -21.81 0.12
CA GLY A 45 5.90 -21.90 0.85
C GLY A 45 6.10 -21.35 2.27
N SER A 46 5.00 -20.95 2.91
CA SER A 46 4.91 -20.71 4.36
C SER A 46 3.55 -21.27 4.78
N SER A 47 3.55 -22.29 5.64
CA SER A 47 2.34 -22.95 6.12
C SER A 47 2.26 -22.75 7.64
N THR A 48 1.66 -21.64 8.05
CA THR A 48 1.40 -21.37 9.47
C THR A 48 -0.05 -21.76 9.79
N PRO A 49 -0.31 -22.49 10.90
CA PRO A 49 -1.68 -22.73 11.36
C PRO A 49 -2.37 -21.38 11.62
N TRP A 50 -3.62 -21.23 11.18
CA TRP A 50 -4.43 -20.05 11.44
C TRP A 50 -5.57 -20.45 12.36
N GLU A 51 -5.69 -19.80 13.51
CA GLU A 51 -6.90 -19.77 14.35
C GLU A 51 -6.73 -18.66 15.39
N SER A 52 -7.80 -17.92 15.68
CA SER A 52 -7.74 -16.67 16.47
C SER A 52 -8.10 -16.91 17.94
N ALA A 53 -7.10 -17.14 18.80
CA ALA A 53 -7.27 -17.05 20.25
C ALA A 53 -6.78 -15.68 20.75
N CYS A 54 -7.69 -14.88 21.32
CA CYS A 54 -7.38 -13.56 21.89
C CYS A 54 -7.23 -13.65 23.41
N ALA A 55 -6.02 -13.44 23.93
CA ALA A 55 -5.78 -13.25 25.36
C ALA A 55 -6.08 -11.81 25.79
N SER A 56 -6.63 -11.63 27.01
CA SER A 56 -6.85 -10.30 27.60
C SER A 56 -5.51 -9.68 28.04
N SER A 57 -5.31 -8.40 27.73
CA SER A 57 -4.05 -7.71 28.02
C SER A 57 -3.98 -7.19 29.47
N PRO A 58 -2.81 -7.23 30.13
CA PRO A 58 -2.63 -6.66 31.47
C PRO A 58 -2.80 -5.12 31.46
N ARG A 59 -3.27 -4.57 32.57
CA ARG A 59 -3.62 -3.13 32.73
C ARG A 59 -2.44 -2.17 32.49
N THR A 60 -1.20 -2.61 32.67
CA THR A 60 0.01 -1.77 32.55
C THR A 60 0.33 -1.35 31.12
N SER A 61 -0.17 -2.07 30.11
CA SER A 61 -0.05 -1.72 28.69
C SER A 61 -1.31 -1.08 28.11
N ALA A 62 -2.29 -0.72 28.94
CA ALA A 62 -3.59 -0.23 28.47
C ALA A 62 -3.49 0.99 27.53
N GLY A 63 -2.57 1.94 27.81
CA GLY A 63 -2.35 3.09 26.94
C GLY A 63 -1.61 2.78 25.62
N ARG A 64 -0.84 1.69 25.55
CA ARG A 64 -0.23 1.22 24.28
C ARG A 64 -1.18 0.35 23.47
N ASN A 65 -2.16 -0.26 24.13
CA ASN A 65 -3.15 -1.14 23.55
C ASN A 65 -4.46 -0.41 23.20
N SER A 66 -4.47 0.93 23.25
CA SER A 66 -5.57 1.75 22.75
C SER A 66 -5.31 2.16 21.30
N VAL A 67 -6.40 2.42 20.56
CA VAL A 67 -6.30 3.05 19.25
C VAL A 67 -5.74 4.45 19.42
N GLY A 68 -4.70 4.80 18.65
CA GLY A 68 -4.12 6.13 18.65
C GLY A 68 -4.90 7.08 17.73
N GLU A 69 -4.84 8.37 18.04
CA GLU A 69 -5.39 9.41 17.19
C GLU A 69 -4.34 9.87 16.16
N PRO A 70 -4.70 10.04 14.88
CA PRO A 70 -3.79 10.58 13.88
C PRO A 70 -3.52 12.07 14.16
N VAL A 71 -2.27 12.48 13.99
CA VAL A 71 -1.81 13.86 14.22
C VAL A 71 -1.37 14.48 12.90
N LEU A 72 -1.85 15.70 12.65
CA LEU A 72 -1.44 16.54 11.53
C LEU A 72 -0.51 17.64 12.05
N PHE A 73 0.55 17.93 11.31
CA PHE A 73 1.45 19.05 11.58
C PHE A 73 1.36 20.08 10.46
N LEU A 74 1.16 21.34 10.83
CA LEU A 74 1.09 22.47 9.90
C LEU A 74 2.18 23.47 10.22
N SER A 75 3.01 23.81 9.23
CA SER A 75 3.95 24.93 9.34
C SER A 75 3.21 26.25 9.50
N ASP A 76 3.81 27.18 10.21
CA ASP A 76 3.44 28.59 10.33
C ASP A 76 3.24 29.31 8.98
N ALA A 77 3.93 28.88 7.92
CA ALA A 77 3.75 29.38 6.56
C ALA A 77 2.44 28.90 5.89
N HIS A 78 1.77 27.88 6.45
CA HIS A 78 0.55 27.34 5.87
C HIS A 78 -0.68 28.22 6.22
N PRO A 79 -1.59 28.54 5.28
CA PRO A 79 -2.75 29.40 5.53
C PRO A 79 -3.68 28.88 6.64
N LEU A 80 -3.72 27.57 6.88
CA LEU A 80 -4.46 26.96 7.99
C LEU A 80 -3.80 27.10 9.36
N CYS A 81 -2.54 27.55 9.45
CA CYS A 81 -1.86 27.62 10.74
C CYS A 81 -2.46 28.68 11.65
N ALA A 82 -2.75 29.88 11.14
CA ALA A 82 -3.38 30.95 11.91
C ALA A 82 -4.75 30.55 12.52
N PRO A 83 -5.74 30.03 11.77
CA PRO A 83 -6.99 29.57 12.35
C PRO A 83 -6.81 28.35 13.26
N LEU A 84 -5.84 27.46 12.99
CA LEU A 84 -5.51 26.37 13.89
C LEU A 84 -4.97 26.89 15.23
N VAL A 85 -4.01 27.81 15.24
CA VAL A 85 -3.48 28.40 16.49
C VAL A 85 -4.59 29.12 17.26
N GLY A 86 -5.50 29.81 16.57
CA GLY A 86 -6.69 30.40 17.18
C GLY A 86 -7.59 29.38 17.90
N SER A 87 -7.66 28.14 17.39
CA SER A 87 -8.46 27.05 17.97
C SER A 87 -7.93 26.56 19.34
N TYR A 88 -6.68 26.86 19.67
CA TYR A 88 -6.06 26.58 20.98
C TYR A 88 -6.38 27.63 22.06
N GLY A 89 -6.98 28.76 21.70
CA GLY A 89 -7.37 29.81 22.64
C GLY A 89 -8.44 29.33 23.64
N PRO A 90 -8.56 29.92 24.84
CA PRO A 90 -9.58 29.52 25.81
C PRO A 90 -10.98 30.05 25.43
N PRO A 91 -12.02 29.19 25.29
CA PRO A 91 -12.00 27.72 25.40
C PRO A 91 -11.53 27.05 24.09
N PRO A 92 -10.72 25.97 24.17
CA PRO A 92 -10.24 25.29 22.98
C PRO A 92 -11.42 24.67 22.22
N ALA A 93 -11.47 24.88 20.91
CA ALA A 93 -12.59 24.47 20.08
C ALA A 93 -12.09 23.77 18.80
N PRO A 94 -12.77 22.72 18.32
CA PRO A 94 -12.38 22.05 17.09
C PRO A 94 -12.66 22.93 15.85
N LEU A 95 -11.74 22.90 14.89
CA LEU A 95 -11.86 23.57 13.61
C LEU A 95 -12.33 22.57 12.54
N VAL A 96 -13.54 22.77 12.03
CA VAL A 96 -14.11 21.91 10.98
C VAL A 96 -13.74 22.44 9.60
N LEU A 97 -12.98 21.65 8.84
CA LEU A 97 -12.63 21.92 7.45
C LEU A 97 -13.66 21.28 6.53
N THR A 98 -14.49 22.11 5.91
CA THR A 98 -15.25 21.72 4.73
C THR A 98 -14.40 22.01 3.48
N SER A 99 -14.53 21.16 2.46
CA SER A 99 -13.78 21.22 1.19
C SER A 99 -13.99 22.50 0.37
N CYS A 100 -14.70 23.49 0.92
CA CYS A 100 -15.10 24.74 0.28
C CYS A 100 -14.56 26.00 1.01
N THR A 101 -13.79 25.86 2.08
CA THR A 101 -13.15 27.05 2.68
C THR A 101 -11.91 27.41 1.89
N GLU A 102 -11.71 28.70 1.57
CA GLU A 102 -10.54 29.21 0.84
C GLU A 102 -9.20 28.76 1.44
N HIS A 103 -9.21 28.42 2.73
CA HIS A 103 -8.04 28.03 3.50
C HIS A 103 -7.88 26.50 3.61
N SER A 104 -8.89 25.67 3.30
CA SER A 104 -8.85 24.20 3.50
C SER A 104 -7.74 23.46 2.73
N ALA A 105 -7.10 24.10 1.75
CA ALA A 105 -6.03 23.50 0.93
C ALA A 105 -6.39 22.09 0.39
N SER A 106 -7.67 21.90 0.04
CA SER A 106 -8.24 20.62 -0.43
C SER A 106 -8.27 19.49 0.62
N VAL A 107 -8.14 19.81 1.90
CA VAL A 107 -8.30 18.87 3.02
C VAL A 107 -9.68 19.06 3.64
N ALA A 108 -10.43 17.96 3.78
CA ALA A 108 -11.69 17.93 4.52
C ALA A 108 -11.53 17.07 5.78
N GLY A 109 -12.09 17.51 6.89
CA GLY A 109 -12.00 16.84 8.18
C GLY A 109 -12.10 17.80 9.36
N THR A 110 -11.90 17.31 10.56
CA THR A 110 -11.94 18.13 11.77
C THR A 110 -10.57 18.16 12.42
N LEU A 111 -10.06 19.36 12.71
CA LEU A 111 -8.84 19.57 13.48
C LEU A 111 -9.21 19.86 14.92
N THR A 112 -8.75 19.02 15.86
CA THR A 112 -8.98 19.24 17.30
C THR A 112 -7.65 19.58 17.98
N PRO A 113 -7.61 20.66 18.79
CA PRO A 113 -6.41 21.04 19.53
C PRO A 113 -5.82 19.86 20.31
N LEU A 114 -4.53 19.58 20.10
CA LEU A 114 -3.78 18.55 20.79
C LEU A 114 -3.25 19.10 22.13
N PRO A 115 -3.76 18.63 23.28
CA PRO A 115 -3.36 19.19 24.58
C PRO A 115 -1.85 19.06 24.83
N GLY A 116 -1.22 20.16 25.25
CA GLY A 116 0.21 20.18 25.56
C GLY A 116 1.16 20.21 24.36
N ALA A 117 0.63 20.27 23.13
CA ALA A 117 1.47 20.45 21.95
C ALA A 117 2.08 21.86 21.90
N PRO A 118 3.37 21.99 21.59
CA PRO A 118 3.99 23.30 21.40
C PRO A 118 3.42 23.99 20.16
N LEU A 119 3.05 25.25 20.31
CA LEU A 119 2.64 26.12 19.20
C LEU A 119 3.88 26.70 18.50
N PRO A 120 3.74 27.26 17.27
CA PRO A 120 4.84 27.93 16.58
C PRO A 120 5.54 28.96 17.49
N GLY A 121 6.87 28.89 17.55
CA GLY A 121 7.72 29.64 18.48
C GLY A 121 7.97 28.94 19.83
N GLY A 122 7.26 27.86 20.14
CA GLY A 122 7.44 27.05 21.35
C GLY A 122 8.73 26.22 21.31
N LEU A 123 9.31 25.97 22.49
CA LEU A 123 10.49 25.12 22.62
C LEU A 123 10.08 23.64 22.61
N CYS A 124 10.68 22.86 21.72
CA CYS A 124 10.57 21.41 21.65
C CYS A 124 11.84 20.78 22.23
N GLU A 125 11.67 20.00 23.28
CA GLU A 125 12.73 19.16 23.82
C GLU A 125 12.61 17.75 23.22
N PRO A 126 13.63 17.27 22.50
CA PRO A 126 13.60 15.92 21.96
C PRO A 126 13.64 14.89 23.10
N PRO A 127 12.95 13.75 22.95
CA PRO A 127 12.97 12.71 23.97
C PRO A 127 14.39 12.16 24.13
N PRO A 128 14.74 11.62 25.32
CA PRO A 128 16.04 11.01 25.53
C PRO A 128 16.24 9.86 24.54
N PHE A 129 17.18 10.03 23.63
CA PHE A 129 17.57 9.02 22.65
C PHE A 129 18.87 8.35 23.08
N ARG A 130 18.93 7.01 22.96
CA ARG A 130 20.16 6.24 23.16
C ARG A 130 20.64 5.73 21.79
N GLY A 131 21.64 6.39 21.22
CA GLY A 131 22.31 6.00 19.97
C GLY A 131 23.61 6.77 19.76
N ILE A 132 24.40 6.38 18.75
CA ILE A 132 25.79 6.85 18.56
C ILE A 132 25.90 8.19 17.80
N GLU A 133 24.82 8.74 17.25
CA GLU A 133 24.91 9.93 16.41
C GLU A 133 23.98 11.05 16.91
N VAL A 134 24.61 12.19 17.26
CA VAL A 134 24.06 13.52 17.52
C VAL A 134 22.67 13.52 18.18
N ALA A 135 22.65 13.56 19.51
CA ALA A 135 21.43 13.92 20.24
C ALA A 135 20.88 15.24 19.68
N LEU A 136 19.64 15.21 19.18
CA LEU A 136 18.94 16.41 18.76
C LEU A 136 18.96 17.41 19.94
N ARG A 137 19.34 18.65 19.66
CA ARG A 137 19.27 19.72 20.67
C ARG A 137 17.85 20.25 20.75
N PRO A 138 17.43 20.85 21.88
CA PRO A 138 16.19 21.61 21.95
C PRO A 138 16.13 22.64 20.82
N PHE A 139 14.97 22.75 20.18
CA PHE A 139 14.75 23.65 19.05
C PHE A 139 13.38 24.32 19.15
N THR A 140 13.24 25.50 18.54
CA THR A 140 11.95 26.18 18.44
C THR A 140 11.16 25.61 17.27
N THR A 141 9.93 25.17 17.49
CA THR A 141 9.07 24.66 16.42
C THR A 141 8.50 25.81 15.57
N SER A 142 8.50 25.66 14.25
CA SER A 142 7.74 26.51 13.33
C SER A 142 6.41 25.86 12.92
N ALA A 143 6.00 24.77 13.57
CA ALA A 143 4.80 24.02 13.23
C ALA A 143 3.88 23.85 14.44
N ALA A 144 2.58 23.82 14.17
CA ALA A 144 1.52 23.45 15.11
C ALA A 144 1.09 22.00 14.86
N GLY A 145 1.02 21.18 15.90
CA GLY A 145 0.38 19.86 15.85
C GLY A 145 -1.11 19.96 16.11
N THR A 146 -1.91 19.01 15.64
CA THR A 146 -3.35 18.90 15.95
C THR A 146 -3.80 17.46 15.70
N THR A 147 -4.82 16.96 16.41
CA THR A 147 -5.44 15.70 16.01
C THR A 147 -6.34 15.94 14.80
N PHE A 148 -6.39 14.97 13.89
CA PHE A 148 -7.12 15.08 12.64
C PHE A 148 -8.16 13.97 12.49
N THR A 149 -9.43 14.32 12.44
CA THR A 149 -10.50 13.35 12.22
C THR A 149 -11.00 13.44 10.78
N LEU A 150 -10.98 12.31 10.07
CA LEU A 150 -11.56 12.21 8.73
C LEU A 150 -13.06 12.50 8.78
N PRO A 151 -13.63 13.07 7.69
CA PRO A 151 -15.08 13.17 7.56
C PRO A 151 -15.75 11.79 7.71
N PRO A 152 -17.00 11.74 8.18
CA PRO A 152 -17.73 10.48 8.31
C PRO A 152 -17.71 9.67 7.01
N PRO A 153 -17.48 8.35 7.07
CA PRO A 153 -17.39 7.53 5.87
C PRO A 153 -18.73 7.53 5.12
N ALA A 154 -18.67 7.85 3.83
CA ALA A 154 -19.79 7.69 2.91
C ALA A 154 -19.63 6.39 2.11
N LYS A 155 -20.74 5.84 1.62
CA LYS A 155 -20.70 4.69 0.70
C LYS A 155 -19.95 5.10 -0.57
N HIS A 156 -18.80 4.47 -0.82
CA HIS A 156 -18.01 4.72 -2.01
C HIS A 156 -18.77 4.26 -3.26
N VAL A 157 -18.96 5.18 -4.21
CA VAL A 157 -19.51 4.90 -5.54
C VAL A 157 -18.32 4.92 -6.51
N PRO A 158 -18.00 3.80 -7.19
CA PRO A 158 -16.86 3.71 -8.11
C PRO A 158 -17.16 4.42 -9.44
N GLN A 159 -17.35 5.74 -9.37
CA GLN A 159 -17.61 6.61 -10.50
C GLN A 159 -16.55 7.72 -10.53
N LEU A 160 -16.17 8.13 -11.75
CA LEU A 160 -15.25 9.25 -11.93
C LEU A 160 -15.88 10.54 -11.38
N LEU A 161 -15.07 11.35 -10.70
CA LEU A 161 -15.53 12.63 -10.16
C LEU A 161 -15.87 13.60 -11.30
N PRO A 162 -16.94 14.41 -11.16
CA PRO A 162 -17.22 15.49 -12.09
C PRO A 162 -16.02 16.44 -12.21
N GLY A 163 -15.68 16.84 -13.45
CA GLY A 163 -14.54 17.72 -13.70
C GLY A 163 -13.18 17.01 -13.79
N LEU A 164 -13.13 15.67 -13.71
CA LEU A 164 -11.90 14.92 -13.98
C LEU A 164 -11.41 15.18 -15.40
N VAL A 165 -10.19 15.69 -15.52
CA VAL A 165 -9.47 15.77 -16.80
C VAL A 165 -8.61 14.50 -16.92
N PRO A 166 -8.87 13.61 -17.90
CA PRO A 166 -8.09 12.39 -18.05
C PRO A 166 -6.64 12.73 -18.44
N PRO A 167 -5.63 11.99 -17.92
CA PRO A 167 -4.25 12.18 -18.34
C PRO A 167 -4.08 11.81 -19.82
N SER A 168 -3.04 12.34 -20.45
CA SER A 168 -2.69 11.97 -21.83
C SER A 168 -2.51 10.45 -21.95
N PRO A 169 -3.22 9.78 -22.88
CA PRO A 169 -3.09 8.34 -23.06
C PRO A 169 -1.65 7.96 -23.43
N LEU A 170 -1.06 7.02 -22.69
CA LEU A 170 0.28 6.50 -22.96
C LEU A 170 0.28 5.35 -23.98
N LEU A 171 -0.82 4.61 -24.07
CA LEU A 171 -0.93 3.45 -24.96
C LEU A 171 -1.21 3.90 -26.39
N GLY A 172 -0.38 3.43 -27.33
CA GLY A 172 -0.51 3.71 -28.75
C GLY A 172 -1.20 2.59 -29.52
N ALA A 173 -1.28 2.74 -30.85
CA ALA A 173 -1.87 1.73 -31.72
C ALA A 173 -1.12 0.38 -31.73
N CYS A 174 0.16 0.37 -31.30
CA CYS A 174 0.98 -0.84 -31.14
C CYS A 174 0.60 -1.66 -29.89
N ASP A 175 0.02 -1.02 -28.88
CA ASP A 175 -0.42 -1.64 -27.63
C ASP A 175 -1.90 -2.06 -27.69
N ALA A 176 -2.54 -1.85 -28.85
CA ALA A 176 -3.90 -2.28 -29.07
C ALA A 176 -4.03 -3.77 -28.76
N PRO A 177 -5.09 -4.20 -28.04
CA PRO A 177 -5.30 -5.60 -27.75
C PRO A 177 -5.28 -6.41 -29.04
N CYS A 178 -4.62 -7.56 -29.02
CA CYS A 178 -4.67 -8.48 -30.14
C CYS A 178 -6.11 -9.01 -30.27
N GLU A 179 -6.90 -8.40 -31.15
CA GLU A 179 -8.20 -8.91 -31.57
C GLU A 179 -8.01 -10.18 -32.43
N SER A 180 -7.58 -11.27 -31.82
CA SER A 180 -7.61 -12.57 -32.51
C SER A 180 -9.07 -13.01 -32.62
N LYS A 181 -9.54 -13.22 -33.86
CA LYS A 181 -10.90 -13.73 -34.16
C LYS A 181 -11.18 -15.11 -33.53
N ARG A 182 -10.21 -15.77 -32.89
CA ARG A 182 -10.38 -17.09 -32.26
C ARG A 182 -11.29 -17.10 -31.04
N TYR A 183 -11.58 -15.95 -30.41
CA TYR A 183 -12.39 -15.89 -29.18
C TYR A 183 -13.77 -15.25 -29.35
N LEU A 184 -14.12 -14.78 -30.55
CA LEU A 184 -15.47 -14.34 -30.85
C LEU A 184 -16.24 -15.51 -31.47
N LEU A 185 -17.17 -16.04 -30.69
CA LEU A 185 -18.11 -17.14 -30.99
C LEU A 185 -17.54 -18.55 -30.83
N ALA A 186 -17.74 -19.11 -29.63
CA ALA A 186 -18.05 -20.52 -29.47
C ALA A 186 -19.30 -20.84 -30.32
N GLY A 187 -19.06 -21.10 -31.60
CA GLY A 187 -20.05 -21.38 -32.62
C GLY A 187 -19.48 -22.39 -33.62
N GLY A 188 -19.05 -23.54 -33.10
CA GLY A 188 -19.10 -24.80 -33.85
C GLY A 188 -17.96 -25.13 -34.83
N VAL A 189 -16.72 -24.70 -34.63
CA VAL A 189 -15.57 -25.29 -35.38
C VAL A 189 -14.39 -25.57 -34.45
N GLU A 190 -14.00 -26.84 -34.43
CA GLU A 190 -12.87 -27.42 -33.69
C GLU A 190 -11.52 -26.91 -34.25
N VAL A 191 -10.60 -26.49 -33.38
CA VAL A 191 -9.27 -26.00 -33.78
C VAL A 191 -8.18 -26.87 -33.17
N ASP A 192 -7.33 -27.41 -34.05
CA ASP A 192 -6.19 -28.26 -33.75
C ASP A 192 -5.08 -27.52 -32.97
N ASP A 193 -4.60 -28.15 -31.90
CA ASP A 193 -3.95 -27.55 -30.73
C ASP A 193 -2.44 -27.22 -30.95
N ARG A 194 -1.96 -27.26 -32.19
CA ARG A 194 -0.51 -27.31 -32.49
C ARG A 194 0.13 -26.00 -32.97
N THR A 195 -0.61 -24.91 -33.10
CA THR A 195 -0.04 -23.63 -33.57
C THR A 195 -0.45 -22.45 -32.67
N LYS A 196 0.32 -22.26 -31.60
CA LYS A 196 0.41 -20.97 -30.88
C LYS A 196 1.23 -19.99 -31.73
N THR A 197 0.63 -19.44 -32.78
CA THR A 197 1.21 -18.30 -33.50
C THR A 197 0.92 -17.02 -32.71
N TRP A 198 1.99 -16.40 -32.21
CA TRP A 198 1.96 -15.06 -31.65
C TRP A 198 1.72 -14.06 -32.78
N CYS A 199 0.73 -13.18 -32.63
CA CYS A 199 0.47 -12.12 -33.59
C CYS A 199 1.60 -11.08 -33.52
N VAL A 200 2.58 -11.18 -34.41
CA VAL A 200 3.35 -10.01 -34.83
C VAL A 200 2.52 -9.36 -35.94
N ARG A 201 2.04 -8.13 -35.71
CA ARG A 201 1.45 -7.32 -36.79
C ARG A 201 2.59 -7.09 -37.79
N ASP A 202 2.52 -7.74 -38.95
CA ASP A 202 3.39 -7.42 -40.09
C ASP A 202 3.25 -5.92 -40.36
N ALA A 203 4.25 -5.15 -39.91
CA ALA A 203 4.51 -3.85 -40.47
C ALA A 203 4.85 -4.11 -41.93
N ARG A 204 3.86 -3.96 -42.81
CA ARG A 204 4.10 -3.89 -44.25
C ARG A 204 5.10 -2.77 -44.46
N LEU A 205 6.37 -3.16 -44.56
CA LEU A 205 7.41 -2.41 -45.22
C LEU A 205 6.80 -1.89 -46.51
N ALA A 206 6.76 -0.56 -46.62
CA ALA A 206 6.36 0.14 -47.81
C ALA A 206 7.14 -0.45 -49.00
N ALA A 207 6.46 -1.25 -49.81
CA ALA A 207 7.01 -1.73 -51.06
C ALA A 207 7.01 -0.56 -52.04
N GLY A 208 8.18 0.09 -52.16
CA GLY A 208 8.51 0.84 -53.37
C GLY A 208 8.50 -0.09 -54.59
N PRO A 209 8.24 0.42 -55.80
CA PRO A 209 8.03 -0.42 -56.96
C PRO A 209 9.37 -0.96 -57.47
N GLY A 210 9.53 -2.29 -57.46
CA GLY A 210 10.62 -2.99 -58.14
C GLY A 210 11.57 -3.75 -57.21
N GLY A 211 11.32 -5.05 -57.04
CA GLY A 211 12.23 -5.98 -56.37
C GLY A 211 11.63 -7.38 -56.29
N SER A 212 12.34 -8.37 -56.80
CA SER A 212 11.85 -9.71 -57.15
C SER A 212 11.45 -10.60 -55.97
N SER A 213 10.59 -11.56 -56.26
CA SER A 213 9.88 -12.50 -55.36
C SER A 213 10.73 -13.58 -54.68
N ASP A 214 12.06 -13.48 -54.64
CA ASP A 214 12.92 -14.62 -54.26
C ASP A 214 13.52 -14.56 -52.85
N ALA A 215 13.30 -13.49 -52.07
CA ALA A 215 13.82 -13.40 -50.69
C ALA A 215 12.99 -14.18 -49.65
N ASN A 216 11.70 -14.48 -49.93
CA ASN A 216 10.78 -15.07 -48.95
C ASN A 216 10.90 -16.58 -48.76
N ARG A 217 11.67 -17.30 -49.61
CA ARG A 217 11.91 -18.74 -49.40
C ARG A 217 13.02 -19.02 -48.39
N SER A 218 13.99 -18.09 -48.24
CA SER A 218 15.18 -18.29 -47.41
C SER A 218 14.88 -18.33 -45.90
N ALA A 219 14.00 -17.46 -45.40
CA ALA A 219 13.74 -17.36 -43.97
C ALA A 219 12.91 -18.53 -43.41
N ALA A 220 11.97 -19.07 -44.19
CA ALA A 220 11.16 -20.23 -43.80
C ALA A 220 11.98 -21.52 -43.76
N ASP A 221 12.94 -21.68 -44.67
CA ASP A 221 13.83 -22.85 -44.70
C ASP A 221 14.90 -22.80 -43.60
N LEU A 222 15.39 -21.61 -43.23
CA LEU A 222 16.30 -21.45 -42.09
C LEU A 222 15.61 -21.79 -40.74
N LEU A 223 14.33 -21.47 -40.59
CA LEU A 223 13.57 -21.82 -39.39
C LEU A 223 13.30 -23.33 -39.29
N ARG A 224 13.06 -23.99 -40.44
CA ARG A 224 12.91 -25.45 -40.51
C ARG A 224 14.20 -26.20 -40.19
N GLN A 225 15.36 -25.72 -40.64
CA GLN A 225 16.64 -26.36 -40.34
C GLN A 225 17.04 -26.25 -38.86
N GLN A 226 16.67 -25.17 -38.17
CA GLN A 226 16.95 -25.00 -36.74
C GLN A 226 16.07 -25.89 -35.85
N LEU A 227 14.84 -26.21 -36.28
CA LEU A 227 13.91 -27.04 -35.51
C LEU A 227 14.16 -28.55 -35.65
N MET A 228 14.89 -29.00 -36.67
CA MET A 228 15.25 -30.42 -36.87
C MET A 228 16.57 -30.84 -36.21
N ARG A 229 17.25 -29.93 -35.47
CA ARG A 229 18.51 -30.19 -34.75
C ARG A 229 18.35 -30.22 -33.22
N ARG A 230 17.15 -30.43 -32.71
CA ARG A 230 16.89 -30.69 -31.28
C ARG A 230 16.25 -32.06 -31.09
#